data_AF-A0A1F9LN26-F1
#
_entry.id   AF-A0A1F9LN26-F1
#
_cell.length_a   1.000
_cell.length_b   1.000
_cell.length_c   1.000
_cell.angle_alpha   90.00
_cell.angle_beta   90.00
_cell.angle_gamma   90.00
#
_symmetry.space_group_name_H-M   'P 1'
#
loop_
_entity.id
_entity.type
_entity.pdbx_description
1 polymer ?
#
loop_
_entity_poly.entity_id
_entity_poly.type
_entity_poly.pdbx_seq_one_letter_code
_entity_poly.pdbx_strand_id
1 'polypeptide(L)'
;MAGGPIKTITNGLTAWTLVGSDFDKETTIYFFPNGKIRNGRQIPDWDEIPSRTKLLVGYKGPYLVTDKRDPPKLAGSKYMHPDTVYYLAGKGLVTGDTIKDLSLLPNGTSMFLPI
;
A
#
# COMPACT_ATOMS: atom_id res chain seq x y z
N MET A 1 16.86 0.09 -12.96
CA MET A 1 15.49 -0.44 -13.07
C MET A 1 14.79 -0.21 -11.74
N ALA A 2 14.06 0.88 -11.59
CA ALA A 2 13.42 1.23 -10.32
C ALA A 2 12.11 0.43 -10.19
N GLY A 3 12.14 -0.68 -9.46
CA GLY A 3 10.91 -1.40 -9.09
C GLY A 3 10.04 -0.48 -8.26
N GLY A 4 8.76 -0.35 -8.62
CA GLY A 4 7.81 0.59 -8.03
C GLY A 4 7.63 0.52 -6.50
N PRO A 5 6.69 1.30 -5.95
CA PRO A 5 6.59 1.50 -4.50
C PRO A 5 6.19 0.25 -3.71
N ILE A 6 5.60 -0.74 -4.39
CA ILE A 6 5.13 -1.98 -3.78
C ILE A 6 6.27 -3.00 -3.71
N LYS A 7 6.69 -3.37 -2.50
CA LYS A 7 7.59 -4.53 -2.28
C LYS A 7 6.79 -5.75 -1.83
N THR A 8 7.34 -6.94 -2.00
CA THR A 8 6.67 -8.20 -1.63
C THR A 8 7.62 -9.10 -0.86
N ILE A 9 7.19 -9.56 0.32
CA ILE A 9 7.88 -10.59 1.09
C ILE A 9 7.71 -11.92 0.38
N THR A 10 8.82 -12.58 0.11
CA THR A 10 8.90 -13.92 -0.48
C THR A 10 9.84 -14.77 0.35
N ASN A 11 9.92 -16.07 0.05
CA ASN A 11 10.88 -16.94 0.71
C ASN A 11 12.30 -16.36 0.53
N GLY A 12 12.97 -16.05 1.64
CA GLY A 12 14.30 -15.45 1.67
C GLY A 12 14.36 -13.90 1.61
N LEU A 13 13.22 -13.22 1.41
CA LEU A 13 13.14 -11.75 1.48
C LEU A 13 12.23 -11.34 2.64
N THR A 14 12.84 -11.02 3.78
CA THR A 14 12.17 -10.51 4.98
C THR A 14 11.88 -9.02 4.86
N ALA A 15 11.04 -8.48 5.76
CA ALA A 15 10.84 -7.04 5.88
C ALA A 15 12.17 -6.29 6.01
N TRP A 16 13.07 -6.75 6.88
CA TRP A 16 14.40 -6.16 7.05
C TRP A 16 15.20 -6.11 5.74
N THR A 17 15.24 -7.21 4.98
CA THR A 17 15.98 -7.22 3.70
C THR A 17 15.39 -6.28 2.64
N LEU A 18 14.08 -6.03 2.70
CA LEU A 18 13.37 -5.21 1.72
C LEU A 18 13.39 -3.72 2.04
N VAL A 19 13.34 -3.36 3.34
CA VAL A 19 13.10 -1.98 3.78
C VAL A 19 14.06 -1.50 4.87
N GLY A 20 15.02 -2.34 5.29
CA GLY A 20 16.04 -2.01 6.27
C GLY A 20 15.45 -1.53 7.60
N SER A 21 16.00 -0.44 8.12
CA SER A 21 15.60 0.20 9.38
C SER A 21 14.19 0.79 9.39
N ASP A 22 13.47 0.76 8.27
CA ASP A 22 12.12 1.33 8.20
C ASP A 22 11.04 0.30 8.52
N PHE A 23 11.39 -0.96 8.73
CA PHE A 23 10.45 -2.08 8.92
C PHE A 23 9.47 -1.89 10.09
N ASP A 24 9.86 -1.20 11.15
CA ASP A 24 9.03 -0.98 12.34
C ASP A 24 8.32 0.38 12.35
N LYS A 25 8.53 1.21 11.31
CA LYS A 25 7.95 2.54 11.24
C LYS A 25 6.44 2.51 10.97
N GLU A 26 5.74 3.49 11.53
CA GLU A 26 4.31 3.70 11.26
C GLU A 26 4.01 3.99 9.77
N THR A 27 5.00 4.52 9.06
CA THR A 27 4.94 4.81 7.63
C THR A 27 5.24 3.60 6.75
N THR A 28 5.52 2.45 7.35
CA THR A 28 5.70 1.17 6.65
C THR A 28 4.43 0.36 6.82
N ILE A 29 3.73 0.12 5.72
CA ILE A 29 2.39 -0.46 5.70
C ILE A 29 2.45 -1.86 5.09
N TYR A 30 2.00 -2.83 5.86
CA TYR A 30 1.97 -4.25 5.56
C TYR A 30 0.56 -4.66 5.12
N PHE A 31 0.48 -5.32 3.96
CA PHE A 31 -0.75 -5.85 3.38
C PHE A 31 -0.66 -7.37 3.36
N PHE A 32 -1.29 -7.99 4.36
CA PHE A 32 -1.24 -9.43 4.56
C PHE A 32 -2.08 -10.18 3.51
N PRO A 33 -1.72 -11.43 3.18
CA PRO A 33 -2.49 -12.25 2.23
C PRO A 33 -3.95 -12.49 2.61
N ASN A 34 -4.26 -12.44 3.91
CA ASN A 34 -5.63 -12.55 4.44
C ASN A 34 -6.43 -11.23 4.36
N GLY A 35 -5.88 -10.18 3.75
CA GLY A 35 -6.50 -8.87 3.62
C GLY A 35 -6.32 -7.93 4.81
N LYS A 36 -5.68 -8.37 5.90
CA LYS A 36 -5.36 -7.47 7.03
C LYS A 36 -4.31 -6.44 6.60
N ILE A 37 -4.49 -5.21 7.06
CA ILE A 37 -3.54 -4.12 6.87
C ILE A 37 -3.02 -3.70 8.24
N ARG A 38 -1.71 -3.60 8.40
CA ARG A 38 -1.05 -3.14 9.63
C ARG A 38 0.10 -2.20 9.27
N ASN A 39 0.41 -1.24 10.12
CA ASN A 39 1.68 -0.51 10.03
C ASN A 39 2.79 -1.23 10.82
N GLY A 40 4.04 -0.82 10.61
CA GLY A 40 5.22 -1.42 11.26
C GLY A 40 5.11 -1.47 12.78
N ARG A 41 4.57 -0.42 13.41
CA ARG A 41 4.40 -0.36 14.88
C ARG A 41 3.34 -1.33 15.41
N GLN A 42 2.46 -1.85 14.55
CA GLN A 42 1.41 -2.80 14.91
C GLN A 42 1.83 -4.26 14.71
N ILE A 43 3.03 -4.51 14.19
CA ILE A 43 3.55 -5.86 14.01
C ILE A 43 4.13 -6.34 15.35
N PRO A 44 3.62 -7.43 15.93
CA PRO A 44 4.17 -7.96 17.18
C PRO A 44 5.46 -8.74 16.96
N ASP A 45 5.54 -9.45 15.83
CA ASP A 45 6.68 -10.26 15.42
C ASP A 45 6.80 -10.20 13.89
N TRP A 46 7.97 -9.76 13.41
CA TRP A 46 8.23 -9.61 11.97
C TRP A 46 8.67 -10.91 11.32
N ASP A 47 9.15 -11.89 12.10
CA ASP A 47 9.55 -13.20 11.59
C ASP A 47 8.34 -14.08 11.28
N GLU A 48 7.18 -13.77 11.87
CA GLU A 48 5.89 -14.43 11.58
C GLU A 48 5.14 -13.85 10.37
N ILE A 49 5.72 -12.88 9.66
CA ILE A 49 5.05 -12.28 8.51
C ILE A 49 5.00 -13.29 7.36
N PRO A 50 3.80 -13.68 6.88
CA PRO A 50 3.69 -14.69 5.84
C PRO A 50 4.21 -14.17 4.49
N SER A 51 4.76 -15.10 3.70
CA SER A 51 5.06 -14.85 2.28
C SER A 51 3.84 -14.32 1.54
N ARG A 52 4.08 -13.51 0.50
CA ARG A 52 3.10 -12.73 -0.27
C ARG A 52 2.54 -11.50 0.46
N THR A 53 3.03 -11.18 1.66
CA THR A 53 2.76 -9.88 2.28
C THR A 53 3.39 -8.78 1.43
N LYS A 54 2.59 -7.77 1.07
CA LYS A 54 3.08 -6.60 0.32
C LYS A 54 3.39 -5.45 1.28
N LEU A 55 4.30 -4.57 0.87
CA LEU A 55 4.82 -3.47 1.67
C LEU A 55 4.73 -2.16 0.89
N LEU A 56 4.42 -1.08 1.60
CA LEU A 56 4.66 0.31 1.19
C LEU A 56 5.52 0.98 2.26
N VAL A 57 6.57 1.70 1.86
CA VAL A 57 7.50 2.38 2.79
C VAL A 57 7.45 3.87 2.56
N GLY A 58 7.28 4.65 3.63
CA GLY A 58 7.13 6.09 3.50
C GLY A 58 5.76 6.48 2.97
N TYR A 59 4.71 5.81 3.43
CA TYR A 59 3.33 6.06 3.02
C TYR A 59 2.43 6.40 4.21
N LYS A 60 1.37 7.15 3.93
CA LYS A 60 0.26 7.46 4.84
C LYS A 60 -1.08 6.98 4.27
N GLY A 61 -2.01 6.65 5.16
CA GLY A 61 -3.30 6.04 4.85
C GLY A 61 -3.67 4.98 5.91
N PRO A 62 -4.70 4.16 5.66
CA PRO A 62 -5.58 4.18 4.49
C PRO A 62 -6.50 5.40 4.44
N TYR A 63 -6.64 6.03 3.27
CA TYR A 63 -7.70 7.00 3.00
C TYR A 63 -8.83 6.32 2.24
N LEU A 64 -10.01 6.21 2.85
CA LEU A 64 -11.16 5.63 2.16
C LEU A 64 -11.59 6.52 0.99
N VAL A 65 -11.65 5.92 -0.21
CA VAL A 65 -12.17 6.57 -1.41
C VAL A 65 -13.70 6.49 -1.39
N THR A 66 -14.34 7.64 -1.50
CA THR A 66 -15.81 7.80 -1.52
C THR A 66 -16.18 8.96 -2.44
N ASP A 67 -17.46 9.11 -2.77
CA ASP A 67 -17.92 10.25 -3.59
C ASP A 67 -17.59 11.62 -2.95
N LYS A 68 -17.54 11.67 -1.61
CA LYS A 68 -17.16 12.88 -0.87
C LYS A 68 -15.64 13.09 -0.81
N ARG A 69 -14.87 12.01 -0.84
CA ARG A 69 -13.40 11.98 -0.76
C ARG A 69 -12.84 11.20 -1.95
N ASP A 70 -13.07 11.74 -3.14
CA ASP A 70 -12.60 11.16 -4.38
C ASP A 70 -11.07 11.28 -4.51
N PRO A 71 -10.43 10.52 -5.42
CA PRO A 71 -8.98 10.53 -5.54
C PRO A 71 -8.37 11.90 -5.89
N PRO A 72 -8.95 12.73 -6.80
CA PRO A 72 -8.47 14.09 -7.03
C PRO A 72 -8.51 14.98 -5.78
N LYS A 73 -9.54 14.88 -4.93
CA LYS A 73 -9.60 15.64 -3.66
C LYS A 73 -8.55 15.18 -2.65
N LEU A 74 -8.23 13.89 -2.65
CA LEU A 74 -7.29 13.31 -1.69
C LEU A 74 -5.81 13.49 -2.11
N ALA A 75 -5.50 13.39 -3.41
CA ALA A 75 -4.13 13.38 -3.93
C ALA A 75 -3.80 14.54 -4.88
N GLY A 76 -4.75 15.44 -5.13
CA GLY A 76 -4.60 16.50 -6.14
C GLY A 76 -4.37 15.92 -7.52
N SER A 77 -3.56 16.58 -8.35
CA SER A 77 -3.19 16.10 -9.69
C SER A 77 -2.37 14.81 -9.70
N LYS A 78 -1.85 14.36 -8.54
CA LYS A 78 -1.04 13.15 -8.43
C LYS A 78 -1.85 11.86 -8.27
N TYR A 79 -3.18 11.93 -8.31
CA TYR A 79 -4.03 10.77 -8.09
C TYR A 79 -3.78 9.60 -9.08
N MET A 80 -3.29 9.89 -10.30
CA MET A 80 -2.86 8.89 -11.29
C MET A 80 -1.32 8.72 -11.37
N HIS A 81 -0.56 9.21 -10.39
CA HIS A 81 0.89 9.05 -10.37
C HIS A 81 1.28 7.59 -10.00
N PRO A 82 2.38 7.03 -10.52
CA PRO A 82 2.86 5.69 -10.13
C PRO A 82 3.14 5.53 -8.64
N ASP A 83 3.39 6.63 -7.93
CA ASP A 83 3.59 6.62 -6.47
C ASP A 83 2.29 6.67 -5.67
N THR A 84 1.15 6.99 -6.29
CA THR A 84 -0.15 6.92 -5.61
C THR A 84 -0.63 5.47 -5.65
N VAL A 85 -0.88 4.86 -4.50
CA VAL A 85 -1.23 3.44 -4.43
C VAL A 85 -2.67 3.26 -3.96
N TYR A 86 -3.41 2.39 -4.65
CA TYR A 86 -4.78 2.03 -4.31
C TYR A 86 -4.81 0.58 -3.87
N TYR A 87 -5.49 0.32 -2.76
CA TYR A 87 -5.84 -1.01 -2.30
C TYR A 87 -7.31 -1.29 -2.64
N LEU A 88 -7.50 -2.22 -3.57
CA LEU A 88 -8.79 -2.69 -4.02
C LEU A 88 -9.11 -3.99 -3.28
N ALA A 89 -10.17 -4.01 -2.47
CA ALA A 89 -10.58 -5.22 -1.75
C ALA A 89 -10.72 -6.41 -2.73
N GLY A 90 -10.07 -7.53 -2.42
CA GLY A 90 -10.07 -8.74 -3.26
C GLY A 90 -9.16 -8.71 -4.52
N LYS A 91 -8.72 -7.53 -5.00
CA LYS A 91 -7.79 -7.42 -6.15
C LYS A 91 -6.37 -7.05 -5.74
N GLY A 92 -6.20 -6.44 -4.55
CA GLY A 92 -4.91 -6.06 -4.00
C GLY A 92 -4.45 -4.65 -4.39
N LEU A 93 -3.14 -4.42 -4.35
CA LEU A 93 -2.52 -3.12 -4.61
C LEU A 93 -2.30 -2.86 -6.10
N VAL A 94 -2.65 -1.65 -6.53
CA VAL A 94 -2.35 -1.10 -7.86
C VAL A 94 -1.82 0.33 -7.74
N THR A 95 -1.02 0.78 -8.70
CA THR A 95 -0.52 2.15 -8.77
C THR A 95 -1.45 3.04 -9.60
N GLY A 96 -1.46 4.34 -9.33
CA GLY A 96 -2.42 5.28 -9.91
C GLY A 96 -2.33 5.36 -11.43
N ASP A 97 -1.14 5.20 -11.99
CA ASP A 97 -0.87 5.22 -13.44
C ASP A 97 -1.47 4.03 -14.18
N THR A 98 -1.84 2.97 -13.45
CA THR A 98 -2.51 1.79 -14.04
C THR A 98 -4.03 1.91 -14.07
N ILE A 99 -4.61 2.90 -13.36
CA ILE A 99 -6.06 3.11 -13.30
C ILE A 99 -6.50 3.93 -14.51
N LYS A 100 -7.27 3.29 -15.39
CA LYS A 100 -7.82 3.94 -16.60
C LYS A 100 -9.08 4.75 -16.31
N ASP A 101 -9.89 4.29 -15.36
CA ASP A 101 -11.19 4.88 -15.05
C ASP A 101 -11.45 4.78 -13.54
N LEU A 102 -11.55 5.93 -12.88
CA LEU A 102 -11.80 6.01 -11.44
C LEU A 102 -13.24 5.60 -11.07
N SER A 103 -14.20 5.70 -12.00
CA SER A 103 -15.59 5.32 -11.73
C SER A 103 -15.77 3.82 -11.51
N LEU A 104 -14.78 3.03 -11.94
CA LEU A 104 -14.75 1.57 -11.77
C LEU A 104 -14.10 1.12 -10.45
N LEU A 105 -13.67 2.06 -9.61
CA LEU A 105 -13.11 1.72 -8.30
C LEU A 105 -14.20 1.11 -7.41
N PRO A 106 -14.00 -0.12 -6.90
CA PRO A 106 -14.97 -0.74 -6.01
C PRO A 106 -15.17 0.05 -4.71
N ASN A 107 -16.37 -0.03 -4.14
CA ASN A 107 -16.62 0.44 -2.78
C ASN A 107 -15.64 -0.20 -1.79
N GLY A 108 -15.15 0.59 -0.84
CA GLY A 108 -14.12 0.15 0.11
C GLY A 108 -12.68 0.28 -0.41
N THR A 109 -12.48 0.84 -1.62
CA THR A 109 -11.14 1.19 -2.11
C THR A 109 -10.47 2.15 -1.13
N SER A 110 -9.23 1.83 -0.75
CA SER A 110 -8.41 2.68 0.10
C SER A 110 -7.22 3.20 -0.68
N MET A 111 -6.86 4.46 -0.49
CA MET A 111 -5.71 5.09 -1.12
C MET A 111 -4.60 5.35 -0.10
N PHE A 112 -3.36 5.20 -0.56
CA PHE A 112 -2.14 5.42 0.19
C PHE A 112 -1.27 6.41 -0.58
N LEU A 113 -0.76 7.41 0.14
CA LEU A 113 0.01 8.51 -0.45
C LEU A 113 1.42 8.52 0.13
N PRO A 114 2.44 8.83 -0.66
CA PRO A 114 3.79 9.04 -0.14
C PRO A 114 3.80 10.24 0.83
N ILE A 115 4.63 10.17 1.87
CA ILE A 115 4.93 11.30 2.77
C ILE A 115 5.92 12.29 2.17
#